data_AF-A0A5J6QQG3-F1
#
_entry.id   AF-A0A5J6QQG3-F1
#
_cell.length_a   1.000
_cell.length_b   1.000
_cell.length_c   1.000
_cell.angle_alpha   90.00
_cell.angle_beta   90.00
_cell.angle_gamma   90.00
#
_symmetry.space_group_name_H-M   'P 1'
#
loop_
_entity.id
_entity.type
_entity.pdbx_description
1 polymer ?
#
loop_
_entity_poly.entity_id
_entity_poly.type
_entity_poly.pdbx_seq_one_letter_code
_entity_poly.pdbx_strand_id
1 'polypeptide(L)'
;MLTIDSPTLRALASLGVPGIAVGLFYYALTPWVEPGSIKVSPEWGGPIVLLIVLFAGAITFRALSPRPEPPPLAHGPVSISVAQPMRFQTVAEIVAGADVVQFLGFSQAELDFLVPQRQYKGEDAAKLLARIGEACRGGVRLYSVDASTPGSIVLTIR
;
A
#
# COMPACT_ATOMS: atom_id res chain seq x y z
N MET A 1 11.78 38.94 7.93
CA MET A 1 11.31 37.53 7.95
C MET A 1 10.69 37.29 6.58
N LEU A 2 11.46 36.77 5.63
CA LEU A 2 11.03 36.57 4.24
C LEU A 2 10.53 35.14 4.10
N THR A 3 9.21 34.94 4.22
CA THR A 3 8.55 33.67 3.89
C THR A 3 8.51 33.54 2.38
N ILE A 4 9.35 32.65 1.85
CA ILE A 4 9.39 32.34 0.42
C ILE A 4 8.34 31.26 0.15
N ASP A 5 7.09 31.68 -0.08
CA ASP A 5 5.97 30.83 -0.47
C ASP A 5 5.94 30.61 -1.99
N SER A 6 7.02 30.07 -2.58
CA SER A 6 6.97 29.61 -3.97
C SER A 6 7.24 28.11 -4.07
N PRO A 7 6.28 27.32 -4.60
CA PRO A 7 6.44 25.87 -4.80
C PRO A 7 7.62 25.57 -5.74
N THR A 8 7.96 26.50 -6.62
CA THR A 8 9.16 26.50 -7.46
C THR A 8 10.46 26.54 -6.67
N LEU A 9 10.57 27.32 -5.59
CA LEU A 9 11.76 27.30 -4.74
C LEU A 9 11.87 26.00 -3.94
N ARG A 10 10.75 25.42 -3.49
CA ARG A 10 10.75 24.09 -2.85
C ARG A 10 11.17 23.01 -3.84
N ALA A 11 10.70 23.07 -5.08
CA ALA A 11 11.11 22.14 -6.14
C ALA A 11 12.60 22.29 -6.47
N LEU A 12 13.11 23.53 -6.61
CA LEU A 12 14.53 23.81 -6.84
C LEU A 12 15.41 23.39 -5.65
N ALA A 13 14.98 23.65 -4.41
CA ALA A 13 15.67 23.20 -3.20
C ALA A 13 15.68 21.66 -3.11
N SER A 14 14.58 20.99 -3.49
CA SER A 14 14.50 19.53 -3.55
C SER A 14 15.37 18.91 -4.65
N LEU A 15 15.73 19.70 -5.68
CA LEU A 15 16.69 19.30 -6.72
C LEU A 15 18.14 19.56 -6.32
N GLY A 16 18.40 20.59 -5.51
CA GLY A 16 19.75 20.93 -5.01
C GLY A 16 20.24 20.00 -3.90
N VAL A 17 19.33 19.53 -3.02
CA VAL A 17 19.65 18.65 -1.89
C VAL A 17 20.27 17.30 -2.33
N PRO A 18 19.75 16.60 -3.38
CA PRO A 18 20.39 15.40 -3.93
C PRO A 18 21.79 15.67 -4.48
N GLY A 19 22.02 16.80 -5.15
CA GLY A 19 23.33 17.15 -5.70
C GLY A 19 24.39 17.37 -4.61
N ILE A 20 24.02 18.09 -3.54
CA ILE A 20 24.90 18.33 -2.38
C ILE A 20 25.14 17.02 -1.61
N ALA A 21 24.12 16.18 -1.45
CA ALA A 21 24.24 14.89 -0.79
C ALA A 21 25.15 13.93 -1.58
N VAL A 22 25.03 13.87 -2.91
CA VAL A 22 25.91 13.06 -3.77
C VAL A 22 27.34 13.59 -3.73
N GLY A 23 27.55 14.91 -3.77
CA GLY A 23 28.87 15.52 -3.66
C GLY A 23 29.54 15.24 -2.31
N LEU A 24 28.80 15.35 -1.21
CA LEU A 24 29.28 15.00 0.13
C LEU A 24 29.54 13.50 0.28
N PHE A 25 28.72 12.64 -0.32
CA PHE A 25 28.91 11.20 -0.30
C PHE A 25 30.17 10.79 -1.08
N TYR A 26 30.41 11.42 -2.24
CA TYR A 26 31.63 11.21 -3.03
C TYR A 26 32.88 11.70 -2.27
N TYR A 27 32.81 12.88 -1.64
CA TYR A 27 33.87 13.44 -0.82
C TYR A 27 34.14 12.64 0.46
N ALA A 28 33.10 12.05 1.08
CA ALA A 28 33.24 11.19 2.24
C ALA A 28 33.78 9.79 1.88
N LEU A 29 33.55 9.32 0.65
CA LEU A 29 34.09 8.05 0.14
C LEU A 29 35.56 8.16 -0.31
N THR A 30 36.00 9.34 -0.78
CA THR A 30 37.40 9.53 -1.23
C THR A 30 38.50 9.13 -0.23
N PRO A 31 38.36 9.33 1.10
CA PRO A 31 39.35 8.84 2.07
C PRO A 31 39.21 7.35 2.44
N TRP A 32 38.08 6.69 2.13
CA TRP A 32 37.83 5.28 2.48
C TRP A 32 38.06 4.32 1.31
N VAL A 33 38.15 4.84 0.09
CA VAL A 33 38.48 4.07 -1.11
C VAL A 33 39.99 4.17 -1.31
N GLU A 34 40.72 3.12 -0.99
CA GLU A 34 42.14 3.02 -1.36
C GLU A 34 42.28 3.31 -2.86
N PRO A 35 43.15 4.24 -3.28
CA PRO A 35 43.34 4.57 -4.69
C PRO A 35 43.83 3.31 -5.42
N GLY A 36 42.91 2.64 -6.13
CA GLY A 36 43.16 1.40 -6.88
C GLY A 36 42.27 0.21 -6.53
N SER A 37 41.46 0.27 -5.48
CA SER A 37 40.57 -0.84 -5.06
C SER A 37 39.32 -0.99 -5.94
N ILE A 38 38.83 0.11 -6.54
CA ILE A 38 37.71 0.09 -7.48
C ILE A 38 38.19 0.73 -8.79
N LYS A 39 38.63 -0.10 -9.73
CA LYS A 39 38.92 0.33 -11.11
C LYS A 39 37.59 0.54 -11.85
N VAL A 40 36.86 1.58 -11.51
CA VAL A 40 35.77 2.08 -12.37
C VAL A 40 36.46 2.74 -13.56
N SER A 41 36.34 2.16 -14.75
CA SER A 41 36.84 2.83 -15.96
C SER A 41 36.22 4.24 -16.03
N PRO A 42 37.00 5.29 -16.36
CA PRO A 42 36.54 6.69 -16.28
C PRO A 42 35.22 6.97 -17.02
N GLU A 43 34.96 6.20 -18.08
CA GLU A 43 33.73 6.23 -18.88
C GLU A 43 32.46 5.86 -18.10
N TRP A 44 32.56 5.11 -16.99
CA TRP A 44 31.42 4.68 -16.16
C TRP A 44 31.12 5.60 -14.97
N GLY A 45 32.01 6.55 -14.65
CA GLY A 45 31.80 7.48 -13.53
C GLY A 45 30.54 8.35 -13.72
N GLY A 46 30.36 8.90 -14.91
CA GLY A 46 29.18 9.71 -15.27
C GLY A 46 27.86 8.92 -15.16
N PRO A 47 27.74 7.76 -15.83
CA PRO A 47 26.55 6.90 -15.75
C PRO A 47 26.19 6.46 -14.33
N ILE A 48 27.18 6.12 -13.48
CA ILE A 48 26.94 5.72 -12.09
C ILE A 48 26.39 6.88 -11.25
N VAL A 49 26.97 8.07 -11.40
CA VAL A 49 26.49 9.28 -10.71
C VAL A 49 25.06 9.61 -11.16
N LEU A 50 24.78 9.51 -12.47
CA LEU A 50 23.44 9.73 -13.01
C LEU A 50 22.42 8.74 -12.43
N LEU A 51 22.78 7.45 -12.33
CA LEU A 51 21.94 6.42 -11.74
C LEU A 51 21.62 6.73 -10.27
N ILE A 52 22.63 7.14 -9.48
CA ILE A 52 22.43 7.49 -8.07
C ILE A 52 21.48 8.69 -7.94
N VAL A 53 21.66 9.73 -8.77
CA VAL A 53 20.78 10.91 -8.77
C VAL A 53 19.35 10.53 -9.14
N LEU A 54 19.16 9.70 -10.16
CA LEU A 54 17.83 9.22 -10.57
C LEU A 54 17.16 8.37 -9.47
N PHE A 55 17.93 7.50 -8.82
CA PHE A 55 17.42 6.64 -7.75
C PHE A 55 17.02 7.46 -6.52
N ALA A 56 17.86 8.41 -6.11
CA ALA A 56 17.56 9.34 -5.02
C ALA A 56 16.34 10.21 -5.36
N GLY A 57 16.25 10.72 -6.60
CA GLY A 57 15.10 11.47 -7.08
C GLY A 57 13.80 10.66 -7.02
N ALA A 58 13.82 9.40 -7.44
CA ALA A 58 12.66 8.52 -7.39
C ALA A 58 12.22 8.20 -5.95
N ILE A 59 13.16 7.94 -5.04
CA ILE A 59 12.86 7.71 -3.62
C ILE A 59 12.24 8.96 -3.00
N THR A 60 12.83 10.12 -3.24
CA THR A 60 12.35 11.39 -2.68
C THR A 60 10.97 11.75 -3.25
N PHE A 61 10.76 11.53 -4.56
CA PHE A 61 9.45 11.70 -5.20
C PHE A 61 8.40 10.77 -4.60
N ARG A 62 8.73 9.51 -4.33
CA ARG A 62 7.81 8.59 -3.63
C ARG A 62 7.56 8.96 -2.17
N ALA A 63 8.55 9.49 -1.47
CA ALA A 63 8.41 9.90 -0.09
C ALA A 63 7.58 11.19 0.05
N LEU A 64 7.67 12.10 -0.93
CA LEU A 64 6.97 13.39 -0.92
C LEU A 64 5.65 13.40 -1.70
N SER A 65 5.42 12.41 -2.57
CA SER A 65 4.12 12.27 -3.23
C SER A 65 3.06 11.90 -2.19
N PRO A 66 2.00 12.69 -2.03
CA PRO A 66 0.91 12.34 -1.13
C PRO A 66 0.33 11.01 -1.58
N ARG A 67 0.37 10.01 -0.70
CA ARG A 67 -0.42 8.79 -0.90
C ARG A 67 -1.87 9.23 -0.99
N PRO A 68 -2.66 8.72 -1.97
CA PRO A 68 -4.09 8.97 -1.98
C PRO A 68 -4.63 8.57 -0.60
N GLU A 69 -5.20 9.53 0.12
CA GLU A 69 -5.85 9.25 1.39
C GLU A 69 -6.92 8.19 1.11
N PRO A 70 -6.92 7.06 1.84
CA PRO A 70 -7.98 6.09 1.70
C PRO A 70 -9.30 6.83 1.98
N PRO A 71 -10.33 6.66 1.13
CA PRO A 71 -11.60 7.34 1.35
C PRO A 71 -12.09 7.02 2.76
N PRO A 72 -12.75 7.98 3.42
CA PRO A 72 -13.15 7.83 4.80
C PRO A 72 -14.01 6.56 4.95
N LEU A 73 -13.62 5.71 5.89
CA LEU A 73 -14.37 4.52 6.30
C LEU A 73 -15.84 4.90 6.43
N ALA A 74 -16.69 4.26 5.63
CA ALA A 74 -18.13 4.39 5.74
C ALA A 74 -18.57 3.72 7.05
N HIS A 75 -18.38 4.41 8.17
CA HIS A 75 -18.87 4.02 9.48
C HIS A 75 -20.38 4.31 9.56
N GLY A 76 -21.15 3.45 8.93
CA GLY A 76 -22.60 3.46 8.97
C GLY A 76 -23.13 2.04 8.82
N PRO A 77 -24.40 1.79 9.16
CA PRO A 77 -25.01 0.48 8.98
C PRO A 77 -24.88 0.05 7.51
N VAL A 78 -24.13 -1.03 7.27
CA VAL A 78 -23.89 -1.57 5.93
C VAL A 78 -24.87 -2.71 5.68
N SER A 79 -25.59 -2.62 4.57
CA SER A 79 -26.44 -3.71 4.09
C SER A 79 -26.10 -4.05 2.65
N ILE A 80 -25.90 -5.34 2.37
CA ILE A 80 -25.72 -5.85 1.02
C ILE A 80 -26.84 -6.81 0.69
N SER A 81 -27.41 -6.66 -0.51
CA SER A 81 -28.36 -7.61 -1.08
C SER A 81 -27.65 -8.43 -2.14
N VAL A 82 -27.44 -9.72 -1.86
CA VAL A 82 -26.85 -10.66 -2.81
C VAL A 82 -27.97 -11.18 -3.72
N ALA A 83 -28.16 -10.53 -4.86
CA ALA A 83 -29.23 -10.84 -5.80
C ALA A 83 -29.02 -12.16 -6.58
N GLN A 84 -27.76 -12.58 -6.73
CA GLN A 84 -27.36 -13.82 -7.40
C GLN A 84 -26.21 -14.49 -6.62
N PRO A 85 -25.98 -15.81 -6.73
CA PRO A 85 -24.94 -16.48 -5.95
C PRO A 85 -23.58 -15.96 -6.44
N MET A 86 -22.87 -15.27 -5.56
CA MET A 86 -21.59 -14.64 -5.87
C MET A 86 -20.49 -15.29 -5.04
N ARG A 87 -19.25 -15.27 -5.55
CA ARG A 87 -18.10 -15.82 -4.83
C ARG A 87 -17.88 -15.05 -3.53
N PHE A 88 -17.46 -15.76 -2.49
CA PHE A 88 -17.18 -15.19 -1.18
C PHE A 88 -16.16 -14.04 -1.28
N GLN A 89 -15.10 -14.22 -2.07
CA GLN A 89 -14.14 -13.16 -2.34
C GLN A 89 -14.79 -11.88 -2.87
N THR A 90 -15.61 -12.00 -3.92
CA THR A 90 -16.28 -10.85 -4.55
C THR A 90 -17.23 -10.16 -3.59
N VAL A 91 -18.00 -10.93 -2.81
CA VAL A 91 -18.90 -10.36 -1.79
C VAL A 91 -18.07 -9.61 -0.73
N ALA A 92 -16.93 -10.16 -0.31
CA ALA A 92 -16.07 -9.53 0.68
C ALA A 92 -15.46 -8.21 0.16
N GLU A 93 -15.01 -8.20 -1.10
CA GLU A 93 -14.50 -7.00 -1.77
C GLU A 93 -15.59 -5.92 -1.93
N ILE A 94 -16.82 -6.30 -2.30
CA ILE A 94 -17.94 -5.34 -2.39
C ILE A 94 -18.27 -4.75 -1.00
N VAL A 95 -18.26 -5.58 0.04
CA VAL A 95 -18.53 -5.12 1.41
C VAL A 95 -17.43 -4.20 1.94
N ALA A 96 -16.17 -4.46 1.59
CA ALA A 96 -15.04 -3.60 1.93
C ALA A 96 -15.02 -2.29 1.14
N GLY A 97 -15.60 -2.28 -0.07
CA GLY A 97 -15.71 -1.09 -0.90
C GLY A 97 -14.34 -0.58 -1.35
N ALA A 98 -13.85 0.46 -0.68
CA ALA A 98 -12.55 1.05 -0.99
C ALA A 98 -11.39 0.49 -0.14
N ASP A 99 -11.70 -0.28 0.90
CA ASP A 99 -10.70 -0.90 1.76
C ASP A 99 -10.08 -2.14 1.08
N VAL A 100 -8.77 -2.33 1.27
CA VAL A 100 -8.08 -3.52 0.75
C VAL A 100 -8.37 -4.72 1.64
N VAL A 101 -8.92 -5.78 1.04
CA VAL A 101 -9.20 -7.05 1.74
C VAL A 101 -8.01 -8.01 1.62
N GLN A 102 -7.52 -8.49 2.76
CA GLN A 102 -6.46 -9.50 2.82
C GLN A 102 -7.03 -10.82 3.34
N PHE A 103 -6.82 -11.91 2.61
CA PHE A 103 -7.29 -13.25 2.98
C PHE A 103 -6.12 -14.12 3.45
N LEU A 104 -5.97 -14.29 4.77
CA LEU A 104 -4.89 -15.06 5.38
C LEU A 104 -5.37 -16.47 5.75
N GLY A 105 -4.74 -17.48 5.14
CA GLY A 105 -5.00 -18.91 5.42
C GLY A 105 -6.21 -19.51 4.69
N PHE A 106 -6.89 -18.73 3.85
CA PHE A 106 -7.99 -19.21 3.01
C PHE A 106 -7.44 -20.02 1.83
N SER A 107 -8.14 -21.11 1.50
CA SER A 107 -7.92 -21.85 0.25
C SER A 107 -8.74 -21.24 -0.89
N GLN A 108 -8.31 -21.48 -2.13
CA GLN A 108 -9.03 -20.98 -3.31
C GLN A 108 -10.49 -21.49 -3.37
N ALA A 109 -10.74 -22.73 -2.95
CA ALA A 109 -12.09 -23.31 -2.89
C ALA A 109 -13.02 -22.56 -1.93
N GLU A 110 -12.49 -22.02 -0.82
CA GLU A 110 -13.26 -21.21 0.13
C GLU A 110 -13.54 -19.81 -0.43
N LEU A 111 -12.59 -19.22 -1.16
CA LEU A 111 -12.76 -17.92 -1.79
C LEU A 111 -13.76 -17.97 -2.95
N ASP A 112 -13.76 -19.07 -3.71
CA ASP A 112 -14.68 -19.33 -4.82
C ASP A 112 -16.04 -19.88 -4.35
N PHE A 113 -16.23 -20.10 -3.05
CA PHE A 113 -17.51 -20.59 -2.51
C PHE A 113 -18.64 -19.60 -2.81
N LEU A 114 -19.78 -20.13 -3.27
CA LEU A 114 -20.93 -19.31 -3.65
C LEU A 114 -21.75 -18.93 -2.42
N VAL A 115 -21.76 -17.63 -2.12
CA VAL A 115 -22.55 -17.05 -1.04
C VAL A 115 -24.04 -17.14 -1.42
N PRO A 116 -24.90 -17.66 -0.52
CA PRO A 116 -26.32 -17.81 -0.81
C PRO A 116 -27.02 -16.46 -0.97
N GLN A 117 -28.02 -16.43 -1.87
CA GLN A 117 -28.83 -15.25 -2.16
C GLN A 117 -29.70 -14.88 -0.96
N ARG A 118 -29.32 -13.82 -0.27
CA ARG A 118 -30.10 -13.21 0.82
C ARG A 118 -29.60 -11.81 1.10
N GLN A 119 -30.39 -11.05 1.87
CA GLN A 119 -29.96 -9.75 2.38
C GLN A 119 -29.15 -9.95 3.66
N TYR A 120 -27.98 -9.33 3.72
CA TYR A 120 -27.13 -9.30 4.91
C TYR A 120 -27.09 -7.88 5.47
N LYS A 121 -27.16 -7.76 6.79
CA LYS A 121 -27.13 -6.48 7.51
C LYS A 121 -26.14 -6.57 8.66
N GLY A 122 -25.30 -5.55 8.80
CA GLY A 122 -24.31 -5.40 9.84
C GLY A 122 -24.19 -3.94 10.27
N GLU A 123 -23.73 -3.72 11.49
CA GLU A 123 -23.49 -2.35 12.01
C GLU A 123 -22.27 -1.70 11.35
N ASP A 124 -21.31 -2.52 10.91
CA ASP A 124 -20.10 -2.13 10.20
C ASP A 124 -19.72 -3.23 9.18
N ALA A 125 -18.74 -2.95 8.32
CA ALA A 125 -18.25 -3.90 7.31
C ALA A 125 -17.68 -5.19 7.93
N ALA A 126 -17.00 -5.10 9.08
CA ALA A 126 -16.38 -6.25 9.74
C ALA A 126 -17.42 -7.24 10.30
N LYS A 127 -18.44 -6.75 10.98
CA LYS A 127 -19.58 -7.52 11.49
C LYS A 127 -20.44 -8.05 10.36
N LEU A 128 -20.58 -7.31 9.25
CA LEU A 128 -21.27 -7.80 8.06
C LEU A 128 -20.52 -8.99 7.44
N LEU A 129 -19.20 -8.88 7.28
CA LEU A 129 -18.34 -9.97 6.80
C LEU A 129 -18.41 -11.19 7.73
N ALA A 130 -18.37 -10.99 9.05
CA ALA A 130 -18.51 -12.09 10.00
C ALA A 130 -19.86 -12.84 9.82
N ARG A 131 -20.97 -12.10 9.65
CA ARG A 131 -22.30 -12.69 9.40
C ARG A 131 -22.40 -13.41 8.06
N ILE A 132 -21.69 -12.95 7.04
CA ILE A 132 -21.60 -13.65 5.75
C ILE A 132 -20.81 -14.95 5.91
N GLY A 133 -19.71 -14.95 6.66
CA GLY A 133 -18.96 -16.16 6.98
C GLY A 133 -19.78 -17.20 7.73
N GLU A 134 -20.58 -16.77 8.71
CA GLU A 134 -21.51 -17.65 9.42
C GLU A 134 -22.55 -18.28 8.49
N ALA A 135 -23.00 -17.54 7.48
CA ALA A 135 -23.92 -18.03 6.44
C ALA A 135 -23.32 -19.12 5.58
N CYS A 136 -22.03 -19.01 5.31
CA CYS A 136 -21.26 -19.88 4.45
C CYS A 136 -20.62 -21.04 5.23
N ARG A 137 -21.04 -21.28 6.48
CA ARG A 137 -20.61 -22.44 7.26
C ARG A 137 -20.87 -23.73 6.49
N GLY A 138 -19.83 -24.56 6.39
CA GLY A 138 -19.81 -25.78 5.58
C GLY A 138 -19.06 -25.62 4.24
N GLY A 139 -18.90 -24.38 3.76
CA GLY A 139 -18.09 -24.04 2.59
C GLY A 139 -16.85 -23.21 2.89
N VAL A 140 -16.92 -22.37 3.93
CA VAL A 140 -15.82 -21.50 4.39
C VAL A 140 -15.52 -21.80 5.86
N ARG A 141 -14.25 -21.98 6.22
CA ARG A 141 -13.83 -22.21 7.62
C ARG A 141 -14.07 -20.98 8.49
N LEU A 142 -14.09 -21.19 9.81
CA LEU A 142 -14.23 -20.10 10.77
C LEU A 142 -13.03 -19.15 10.67
N TYR A 143 -13.31 -17.85 10.63
CA TYR A 143 -12.29 -16.82 10.54
C TYR A 143 -12.61 -15.67 11.49
N SER A 144 -11.57 -14.90 11.82
CA SER A 144 -11.70 -13.58 12.43
C SER A 144 -11.50 -12.49 11.40
N VAL A 145 -12.24 -11.39 11.59
CA VAL A 145 -12.11 -10.16 10.80
C VAL A 145 -11.39 -9.13 11.67
N ASP A 146 -10.30 -8.59 11.16
CA ASP A 146 -9.56 -7.50 11.77
C ASP A 146 -9.64 -6.28 10.85
N ALA A 147 -10.19 -5.18 11.37
CA ALA A 147 -10.29 -3.89 10.69
C ALA A 147 -9.56 -2.79 11.49
N SER A 148 -8.57 -3.17 12.29
CA SER A 148 -7.78 -2.24 13.12
C SER A 148 -6.91 -1.28 12.31
N THR A 149 -6.57 -1.65 11.07
CA THR A 149 -5.77 -0.81 10.15
C THR A 149 -6.70 -0.01 9.23
N PRO A 150 -6.64 1.34 9.26
CA PRO A 150 -7.44 2.16 8.34
C PRO A 150 -7.14 1.83 6.88
N GLY A 151 -8.17 1.66 6.05
CA GLY A 151 -8.00 1.32 4.63
C GLY A 151 -7.77 -0.17 4.35
N SER A 152 -7.79 -1.05 5.37
CA SER A 152 -7.59 -2.49 5.16
C SER A 152 -8.41 -3.36 6.11
N ILE A 153 -8.99 -4.42 5.56
CA ILE A 153 -9.70 -5.46 6.32
C ILE A 153 -8.96 -6.77 6.13
N VAL A 154 -8.52 -7.38 7.23
CA VAL A 154 -7.78 -8.64 7.23
C VAL A 154 -8.70 -9.76 7.72
N LEU A 155 -8.90 -10.77 6.89
CA LEU A 155 -9.65 -11.98 7.19
C LEU A 155 -8.65 -13.10 7.49
N THR A 156 -8.68 -13.67 8.70
CA THR A 156 -7.72 -14.71 9.13
C THR A 156 -8.44 -15.96 9.59
N ILE A 157 -8.17 -17.12 8.99
CA ILE A 157 -8.69 -18.42 9.45
C ILE A 157 -8.17 -18.72 10.85
N ARG A 158 -9.04 -19.24 11.73
CA ARG A 158 -8.68 -19.72 13.08
C ARG A 158 -8.51 -21.23 13.12
#